data_AF-A0ABC8TR72-F1
#
_entry.id   AF-A0ABC8TR72-F1
#
_cell.length_a   1.000
_cell.length_b   1.000
_cell.length_c   1.000
_cell.angle_alpha   90.00
_cell.angle_beta   90.00
_cell.angle_gamma   90.00
#
_symmetry.space_group_name_H-M   'P 1'
#
loop_
_entity.id
_entity.type
_entity.pdbx_description
1 polymer ?
#
loop_
_entity_poly.entity_id
_entity_poly.type
_entity_poly.pdbx_seq_one_letter_code
_entity_poly.pdbx_strand_id
1 'polypeptide(L)'
;MPKTEPASSCKLELHQKKLNRKLVHISIGLVFMLCWPLFSSGHQAAVLAALIPGINIVKMLLLGLGIWKDEGTVKSMSRFGDYRELLKGPLYYASTITLACVIYWRTSPIAIAAICNLCAGDGLADIVGRRFGSKKLPYNRNKSIAGSLAMAAAGFISSVGYMHYFSSFGYVDESWEMVLGFLVVSLASALVESHPLSTEIDDNLTVPLTTLLVGYFVF
;
A
#
# COMPACT_ATOMS: atom_id res chain seq x y z
N MET A 1 19.02 -16.34 -41.04
CA MET A 1 18.33 -16.81 -39.82
C MET A 1 17.85 -15.58 -39.05
N PRO A 2 16.54 -15.29 -38.99
CA PRO A 2 16.01 -14.12 -38.30
C PRO A 2 15.92 -14.38 -36.78
N LYS A 3 16.43 -13.42 -36.00
CA LYS A 3 16.41 -13.38 -34.53
C LYS A 3 14.98 -13.19 -34.01
N THR A 4 14.41 -14.23 -33.43
CA THR A 4 13.13 -14.21 -32.69
C THR A 4 13.38 -13.90 -31.19
N GLU A 5 13.91 -12.72 -30.86
CA GLU A 5 14.19 -12.32 -29.46
C GLU A 5 13.62 -10.98 -28.93
N PRO A 6 12.89 -10.11 -29.66
CA PRO A 6 12.49 -8.81 -29.09
C PRO A 6 11.33 -8.91 -28.07
N ALA A 7 10.47 -9.92 -28.17
CA ALA A 7 9.23 -9.98 -27.39
C ALA A 7 9.42 -10.51 -25.94
N SER A 8 10.40 -11.38 -25.70
CA SER A 8 10.70 -11.92 -24.36
C SER A 8 11.40 -10.88 -23.49
N SER A 9 12.39 -10.17 -24.05
CA SER A 9 13.11 -9.09 -23.38
C SER A 9 12.19 -7.93 -22.97
N CYS A 10 11.31 -7.48 -23.88
CA CYS A 10 10.34 -6.42 -23.61
C CYS A 10 9.35 -6.79 -22.48
N LYS A 11 8.87 -8.05 -22.45
CA LYS A 11 8.00 -8.53 -21.37
C LYS A 11 8.71 -8.58 -20.02
N LEU A 12 9.98 -8.97 -20.00
CA LEU A 12 10.78 -9.03 -18.78
C LEU A 12 11.01 -7.61 -18.21
N GLU A 13 11.39 -6.66 -19.08
CA GLU A 13 11.58 -5.26 -18.68
C GLU A 13 10.30 -4.63 -18.13
N LEU A 14 9.16 -4.88 -18.78
CA LEU A 14 7.87 -4.34 -18.32
C LEU A 14 7.47 -4.94 -16.97
N HIS A 15 7.79 -6.22 -16.75
CA HIS A 15 7.55 -6.91 -15.48
C HIS A 15 8.44 -6.34 -14.36
N GLN A 16 9.70 -6.09 -14.66
CA GLN A 16 10.69 -5.55 -13.72
C GLN A 16 10.37 -4.09 -13.35
N LYS A 17 9.96 -3.27 -14.31
CA LYS A 17 9.45 -1.91 -14.04
C LYS A 17 8.23 -1.93 -13.12
N LYS A 18 7.30 -2.88 -13.34
CA LYS A 18 6.10 -3.02 -12.50
C LYS A 18 6.46 -3.40 -11.06
N LEU A 19 7.38 -4.36 -10.88
CA LEU A 19 7.89 -4.77 -9.57
C LEU A 19 8.64 -3.65 -8.86
N ASN A 20 9.56 -2.98 -9.54
CA ASN A 20 10.35 -1.88 -8.96
C ASN A 20 9.43 -0.75 -8.49
N ARG A 21 8.46 -0.37 -9.31
CA ARG A 21 7.49 0.66 -8.91
C ARG A 21 6.70 0.24 -7.69
N LYS A 22 6.18 -0.99 -7.65
CA LYS A 22 5.41 -1.46 -6.49
C LYS A 22 6.30 -1.52 -5.25
N LEU A 23 7.53 -2.01 -5.36
CA LEU A 23 8.52 -2.02 -4.28
C LEU A 23 8.83 -0.63 -3.73
N VAL A 24 9.03 0.36 -4.61
CA VAL A 24 9.23 1.75 -4.18
C VAL A 24 8.03 2.28 -3.40
N HIS A 25 6.80 2.03 -3.85
CA HIS A 25 5.60 2.47 -3.12
C HIS A 25 5.46 1.78 -1.75
N ILE A 26 5.75 0.48 -1.67
CA ILE A 26 5.77 -0.29 -0.42
C ILE A 26 6.80 0.30 0.55
N SER A 27 8.03 0.49 0.09
CA SER A 27 9.14 0.95 0.93
C SER A 27 8.94 2.38 1.41
N ILE A 28 8.45 3.28 0.55
CA ILE A 28 8.24 4.69 0.93
C ILE A 28 7.24 4.81 2.07
N GLY A 29 6.08 4.12 2.00
CA GLY A 29 5.06 4.22 3.06
C GLY A 29 5.53 3.69 4.40
N LEU A 30 6.23 2.55 4.41
CA LEU A 30 6.78 1.96 5.64
C LEU A 30 7.92 2.81 6.21
N VAL A 31 8.90 3.21 5.38
CA VAL A 31 10.00 4.08 5.83
C VAL A 31 9.48 5.41 6.34
N PHE A 32 8.47 5.98 5.69
CA PHE A 32 7.84 7.21 6.15
C PHE A 32 7.22 7.06 7.55
N MET A 33 6.56 5.93 7.81
CA MET A 33 6.01 5.62 9.14
C MET A 33 7.10 5.41 10.20
N LEU A 34 8.26 4.82 9.84
CA LEU A 34 9.43 4.76 10.73
C LEU A 34 9.98 6.15 11.09
N CYS A 35 9.78 7.16 10.22
CA CYS A 35 10.20 8.52 10.50
C CYS A 35 9.21 9.30 11.40
N TRP A 36 8.02 8.77 11.70
CA TRP A 36 7.02 9.46 12.54
C TRP A 36 7.48 9.86 13.94
N PRO A 37 8.35 9.10 14.64
CA PRO A 37 8.89 9.54 15.94
C PRO A 37 9.79 10.77 15.85
N LEU A 38 10.34 11.09 14.66
CA LEU A 38 11.17 12.29 14.45
C LEU A 38 10.35 13.59 14.45
N PHE A 39 9.03 13.48 14.26
CA PHE A 39 8.13 14.62 14.30
C PHE A 39 7.74 14.96 15.74
N SER A 40 7.47 16.24 16.00
CA SER A 40 7.02 16.72 17.31
C SER A 40 5.67 16.08 17.72
N SER A 41 5.34 16.13 19.01
CA SER A 41 4.10 15.57 19.57
C SER A 41 2.84 16.37 19.27
N GLY A 42 2.98 17.60 18.77
CA GLY A 42 1.84 18.47 18.48
C GLY A 42 1.09 18.08 17.21
N HIS A 43 -0.21 18.41 17.15
CA HIS A 43 -1.04 18.28 15.94
C HIS A 43 -0.44 18.96 14.70
N GLN A 44 0.34 20.04 14.90
CA GLN A 44 1.07 20.71 13.83
C GLN A 44 2.08 19.78 13.13
N ALA A 45 2.67 18.84 13.87
CA ALA A 45 3.61 17.88 13.32
C ALA A 45 2.89 16.81 12.47
N ALA A 46 1.66 16.45 12.85
CA ALA A 46 0.79 15.59 12.05
C ALA A 46 0.46 16.22 10.70
N VAL A 47 0.07 17.50 10.72
CA VAL A 47 -0.19 18.29 9.51
C VAL A 47 1.09 18.42 8.67
N LEU A 48 2.23 18.76 9.28
CA LEU A 48 3.50 18.91 8.56
C LEU A 48 3.95 17.60 7.89
N ALA A 49 3.83 16.48 8.59
CA ALA A 49 4.15 15.18 8.00
C ALA A 49 3.17 14.82 6.89
N ALA A 50 1.88 15.11 7.04
CA ALA A 50 0.86 14.89 6.02
C ALA A 50 1.05 15.77 4.77
N LEU A 51 1.71 16.93 4.89
CA LEU A 51 2.06 17.76 3.72
C LEU A 51 2.99 17.02 2.76
N ILE A 52 3.86 16.13 3.24
CA ILE A 52 4.79 15.38 2.37
C ILE A 52 4.02 14.50 1.36
N PRO A 53 3.16 13.55 1.78
CA PRO A 53 2.32 12.80 0.84
C PRO A 53 1.22 13.67 0.23
N GLY A 54 0.77 14.74 0.90
CA GLY A 54 -0.23 15.69 0.38
C GLY A 54 0.26 16.46 -0.85
N ILE A 55 1.51 16.93 -0.85
CA ILE A 55 2.13 17.55 -2.04
C ILE A 55 2.25 16.53 -3.17
N ASN A 56 2.52 15.26 -2.84
CA ASN A 56 2.57 14.19 -3.84
C ASN A 56 1.19 13.95 -4.48
N ILE A 57 0.10 14.03 -3.71
CA ILE A 57 -1.28 13.99 -4.24
C ILE A 57 -1.50 15.13 -5.25
N VAL A 58 -1.15 16.37 -4.88
CA VAL A 58 -1.31 17.53 -5.77
C VAL A 58 -0.49 17.32 -7.06
N LYS A 59 0.76 16.86 -6.93
CA LYS A 59 1.61 16.55 -8.09
C LYS A 59 0.96 15.50 -8.99
N MET A 60 0.43 14.40 -8.43
CA MET A 60 -0.25 13.36 -9.19
C MET A 60 -1.51 13.87 -9.89
N LEU A 61 -2.29 14.74 -9.25
CA LEU A 61 -3.47 15.36 -9.86
C LEU A 61 -3.07 16.28 -11.01
N LEU A 62 -2.07 17.15 -10.82
CA LEU A 62 -1.61 18.08 -11.86
C LEU A 62 -1.07 17.34 -13.09
N LEU A 63 -0.29 16.28 -12.88
CA LEU A 63 0.22 15.43 -13.96
C LEU A 63 -0.93 14.64 -14.60
N GLY A 64 -1.75 13.97 -13.79
CA GLY A 64 -2.83 13.11 -14.28
C GLY A 64 -3.94 13.83 -15.05
N LEU A 65 -4.20 15.09 -14.69
CA LEU A 65 -5.13 15.98 -15.42
C LEU A 65 -4.48 16.65 -16.64
N GLY A 66 -3.18 16.45 -16.86
CA GLY A 66 -2.44 17.03 -17.98
C GLY A 66 -2.16 18.54 -17.87
N ILE A 67 -2.36 19.11 -16.67
CA ILE A 67 -2.10 20.53 -16.38
C ILE A 67 -0.58 20.78 -16.34
N TRP A 68 0.18 19.82 -15.81
CA TRP A 68 1.63 19.84 -15.78
C TRP A 68 2.19 18.64 -16.56
N LYS A 69 3.31 18.82 -17.25
CA LYS A 69 4.00 17.75 -17.99
C LYS A 69 5.39 17.52 -17.40
N ASP A 70 5.54 16.40 -16.69
CA ASP A 70 6.81 15.92 -16.17
C ASP A 70 6.99 14.47 -16.61
N GLU A 71 7.65 14.29 -17.76
CA GLU A 71 7.88 12.97 -18.35
C GLU A 71 8.73 12.06 -17.45
N GLY A 72 9.62 12.64 -16.63
CA GLY A 72 10.45 11.88 -15.69
C GLY A 72 9.61 11.20 -14.61
N THR A 73 8.69 11.93 -13.99
CA THR A 73 7.78 11.38 -12.98
C THR A 73 6.77 10.41 -13.60
N VAL A 74 6.24 10.73 -14.78
CA VAL A 74 5.28 9.84 -15.46
C VAL A 74 5.93 8.52 -15.82
N LYS A 75 7.17 8.54 -16.33
CA LYS A 75 7.90 7.32 -16.71
C LYS A 75 8.24 6.43 -15.52
N SER A 76 8.44 6.98 -14.33
CA SER A 76 8.72 6.19 -13.12
C SER A 76 7.45 5.64 -12.46
N MET A 77 6.31 6.34 -12.60
CA MET A 77 5.07 6.02 -11.87
C MET A 77 3.94 5.42 -12.73
N SER A 78 3.99 5.54 -14.06
CA SER A 78 3.01 4.92 -14.98
C SER A 78 3.56 3.65 -15.64
N ARG A 79 2.69 2.75 -16.08
CA ARG A 79 3.05 1.50 -16.78
C ARG A 79 3.26 1.73 -18.28
N PHE A 80 2.45 2.57 -18.91
CA PHE A 80 2.51 2.84 -20.34
C PHE A 80 2.92 4.27 -20.71
N GLY A 81 3.37 5.07 -19.75
CA GLY A 81 3.61 6.50 -19.99
C GLY A 81 2.33 7.32 -19.98
N ASP A 82 1.19 6.73 -19.61
CA ASP A 82 -0.08 7.43 -19.52
C ASP A 82 -0.18 8.17 -18.19
N TYR A 83 -0.36 9.48 -18.29
CA TYR A 83 -0.58 10.40 -17.17
C TYR A 83 -1.77 9.97 -16.31
N ARG A 84 -2.83 9.38 -16.90
CA ARG A 84 -4.04 8.97 -16.18
C ARG A 84 -3.81 7.79 -15.23
N GLU A 85 -2.77 7.00 -15.42
CA GLU A 85 -2.42 5.93 -14.48
C GLU A 85 -1.99 6.49 -13.11
N LEU A 86 -1.48 7.73 -13.06
CA LEU A 86 -1.12 8.41 -11.82
C LEU A 86 -2.33 8.64 -10.91
N LEU A 87 -3.53 8.77 -11.50
CA LEU A 87 -4.78 9.01 -10.78
C LEU A 87 -5.40 7.74 -10.15
N LYS A 88 -4.76 6.58 -10.31
CA LYS A 88 -5.23 5.30 -9.76
C LYS A 88 -4.37 4.90 -8.56
N GLY A 89 -3.72 3.74 -8.61
CA GLY A 89 -2.85 3.22 -7.56
C GLY A 89 -2.00 4.28 -6.85
N PRO A 90 -1.12 5.04 -7.53
CA PRO A 90 -0.26 6.01 -6.85
C PRO A 90 -1.03 7.05 -6.03
N LEU A 91 -2.13 7.58 -6.58
CA LEU A 91 -2.99 8.54 -5.91
C LEU A 91 -3.67 7.92 -4.68
N TYR A 92 -4.19 6.70 -4.80
CA TYR A 92 -4.84 6.00 -3.68
C TYR A 92 -3.85 5.68 -2.56
N TYR A 93 -2.61 5.30 -2.89
CA TYR A 93 -1.55 5.12 -1.90
C TYR A 93 -1.26 6.41 -1.15
N ALA A 94 -0.98 7.50 -1.88
CA ALA A 94 -0.66 8.78 -1.29
C ALA A 94 -1.82 9.32 -0.45
N SER A 95 -3.06 9.13 -0.91
CA SER A 95 -4.28 9.52 -0.20
C SER A 95 -4.45 8.75 1.10
N THR A 96 -4.25 7.43 1.08
CA THR A 96 -4.35 6.59 2.30
C THR A 96 -3.33 7.02 3.35
N ILE A 97 -2.06 7.19 2.96
CA ILE A 97 -1.01 7.62 3.89
C ILE A 97 -1.32 9.02 4.44
N THR A 98 -1.79 9.94 3.59
CA THR A 98 -2.16 11.29 4.02
C THR A 98 -3.33 11.26 5.02
N LEU A 99 -4.38 10.50 4.74
CA LEU A 99 -5.54 10.35 5.62
C LEU A 99 -5.15 9.70 6.95
N ALA A 100 -4.31 8.66 6.92
CA ALA A 100 -3.77 8.02 8.11
C ALA A 100 -3.00 9.04 8.98
N CYS A 101 -2.23 9.95 8.35
CA CYS A 101 -1.53 11.01 9.08
C CYS A 101 -2.48 12.03 9.71
N VAL A 102 -3.43 12.56 8.94
CA VAL A 102 -4.27 13.68 9.37
C VAL A 102 -5.29 13.25 10.43
N ILE A 103 -5.87 12.06 10.28
CA ILE A 103 -7.01 11.62 11.11
C ILE A 103 -6.56 10.81 12.32
N TYR A 104 -5.67 9.84 12.10
CA TYR A 104 -5.35 8.81 13.10
C TYR A 104 -3.97 9.02 13.75
N TRP A 105 -3.00 9.52 12.98
CA TRP A 105 -1.63 9.80 13.40
C TRP A 105 -0.92 8.61 14.07
N ARG A 106 0.24 8.86 14.68
CA ARG A 106 1.13 7.81 15.25
C ARG A 106 0.62 7.15 16.53
N THR A 107 -0.48 7.64 17.10
CA THR A 107 -1.07 7.13 18.36
C THR A 107 -2.23 6.17 18.13
N SER A 108 -2.63 5.93 16.87
CA SER A 108 -3.78 5.10 16.55
C SER A 108 -3.39 3.79 15.88
N PRO A 109 -3.91 2.64 16.36
CA PRO A 109 -3.71 1.35 15.71
C PRO A 109 -4.32 1.30 14.30
N ILE A 110 -5.36 2.10 14.02
CA ILE A 110 -5.99 2.16 12.70
C ILE A 110 -5.00 2.69 11.65
N ALA A 111 -4.20 3.70 12.00
CA ALA A 111 -3.17 4.23 11.10
C ALA A 111 -2.11 3.17 10.77
N ILE A 112 -1.63 2.46 11.80
CA ILE A 112 -0.65 1.38 11.67
C ILE A 112 -1.21 0.31 10.75
N ALA A 113 -2.41 -0.20 11.04
CA ALA A 113 -3.03 -1.24 10.26
C ALA A 113 -3.23 -0.83 8.80
N ALA A 114 -3.68 0.41 8.54
CA ALA A 114 -3.94 0.93 7.19
C ALA A 114 -2.67 0.97 6.35
N ILE A 115 -1.59 1.53 6.87
CA ILE A 115 -0.33 1.64 6.15
C ILE A 115 0.31 0.26 6.01
N CYS A 116 0.26 -0.59 7.04
CA CYS A 116 0.83 -1.94 6.99
C CYS A 116 0.09 -2.85 5.99
N ASN A 117 -1.25 -2.88 5.99
CA ASN A 117 -1.99 -3.72 5.05
C ASN A 117 -1.89 -3.23 3.60
N LEU A 118 -1.86 -1.92 3.39
CA LEU A 118 -1.65 -1.34 2.07
C LEU A 118 -0.21 -1.52 1.57
N CYS A 119 0.80 -1.17 2.37
CA CYS A 119 2.18 -1.21 1.91
C CYS A 119 2.79 -2.61 2.05
N ALA A 120 2.78 -3.21 3.24
CA ALA A 120 3.37 -4.54 3.42
C ALA A 120 2.46 -5.64 2.85
N GLY A 121 1.17 -5.61 3.18
CA GLY A 121 0.19 -6.61 2.75
C GLY A 121 0.05 -6.70 1.23
N ASP A 122 -0.56 -5.69 0.59
CA ASP A 122 -0.82 -5.68 -0.86
C ASP A 122 0.49 -5.76 -1.67
N GLY A 123 1.54 -5.15 -1.14
CA GLY A 123 2.88 -5.23 -1.68
C GLY A 123 3.42 -6.64 -1.80
N LEU A 124 3.50 -7.37 -0.67
CA LEU A 124 3.97 -8.76 -0.66
C LEU A 124 2.99 -9.70 -1.38
N ALA A 125 1.68 -9.43 -1.32
CA ALA A 125 0.67 -10.22 -2.02
C ALA A 125 0.93 -10.28 -3.53
N ASP A 126 1.26 -9.14 -4.15
CA ASP A 126 1.56 -9.10 -5.58
C ASP A 126 2.91 -9.76 -5.91
N ILE A 127 3.94 -9.59 -5.08
CA ILE A 127 5.26 -10.21 -5.29
C ILE A 127 5.18 -11.74 -5.15
N VAL A 128 4.63 -12.22 -4.03
CA VAL A 128 4.48 -13.66 -3.74
C VAL A 128 3.46 -14.29 -4.68
N GLY A 129 2.34 -13.61 -4.94
CA GLY A 129 1.30 -14.10 -5.84
C GLY A 129 1.77 -14.27 -7.29
N ARG A 130 2.73 -13.45 -7.75
CA ARG A 130 3.37 -13.64 -9.07
C ARG A 130 4.39 -14.76 -9.07
N ARG A 131 5.24 -14.82 -8.03
CA ARG A 131 6.39 -15.75 -7.99
C ARG A 131 6.00 -17.17 -7.62
N PHE A 132 5.04 -17.32 -6.71
CA PHE A 132 4.66 -18.60 -6.10
C PHE A 132 3.16 -18.91 -6.24
N GLY A 133 2.35 -18.01 -6.82
CA GLY A 133 0.89 -18.16 -6.95
C GLY A 133 0.43 -19.09 -8.06
N SER A 134 0.93 -20.34 -8.06
CA SER A 134 0.54 -21.39 -9.00
C SER A 134 -0.91 -21.83 -8.80
N LYS A 135 -1.36 -21.96 -7.54
CA LYS A 135 -2.76 -22.24 -7.19
C LYS A 135 -3.58 -20.94 -7.14
N LYS A 136 -4.45 -20.77 -8.13
CA LYS A 136 -5.42 -19.66 -8.21
C LYS A 136 -6.61 -19.90 -7.28
N LEU A 137 -7.28 -18.82 -6.89
CA LEU A 137 -8.50 -18.93 -6.10
C LEU A 137 -9.66 -19.42 -6.98
N PRO A 138 -10.56 -20.27 -6.45
CA PRO A 138 -11.65 -20.86 -7.24
C PRO A 138 -12.62 -19.79 -7.77
N TYR A 139 -12.82 -18.71 -7.02
CA TYR A 139 -13.71 -17.59 -7.38
C TYR A 139 -12.98 -16.41 -8.04
N ASN A 140 -11.65 -16.33 -8.00
CA ASN A 140 -10.87 -15.26 -8.63
C ASN A 140 -9.59 -15.80 -9.26
N ARG A 141 -9.58 -15.93 -10.59
CA ARG A 141 -8.42 -16.47 -11.33
C ARG A 141 -7.24 -15.49 -11.41
N ASN A 142 -7.45 -14.21 -11.13
CA ASN A 142 -6.39 -13.20 -11.14
C ASN A 142 -5.55 -13.24 -9.86
N LYS A 143 -6.13 -13.71 -8.76
CA LYS A 143 -5.50 -13.80 -7.44
C LYS A 143 -5.13 -15.24 -7.10
N SER A 144 -4.21 -15.42 -6.15
CA SER A 144 -3.68 -16.74 -5.79
C SER A 144 -3.73 -16.95 -4.28
N ILE A 145 -3.83 -18.21 -3.87
CA ILE A 145 -3.86 -18.56 -2.45
C ILE A 145 -2.57 -18.08 -1.75
N ALA A 146 -1.42 -18.25 -2.41
CA ALA A 146 -0.14 -17.77 -1.89
C ALA A 146 -0.09 -16.24 -1.75
N GLY A 147 -0.69 -15.50 -2.68
CA GLY A 147 -0.78 -14.04 -2.61
C GLY A 147 -1.62 -13.56 -1.43
N SER A 148 -2.83 -14.08 -1.26
CA SER A 148 -3.71 -13.66 -0.17
C SER A 148 -3.21 -14.12 1.22
N LEU A 149 -2.51 -15.26 1.31
CA LEU A 149 -1.80 -15.63 2.54
C LEU A 149 -0.64 -14.68 2.84
N ALA A 150 0.13 -14.29 1.81
CA ALA A 150 1.20 -13.31 1.97
C ALA A 150 0.65 -11.94 2.38
N MET A 151 -0.50 -11.53 1.84
CA MET A 151 -1.22 -10.32 2.26
C MET A 151 -1.47 -10.34 3.77
N ALA A 152 -2.19 -11.36 4.25
CA ALA A 152 -2.59 -11.44 5.65
C ALA A 152 -1.38 -11.52 6.58
N ALA A 153 -0.39 -12.36 6.23
CA ALA A 153 0.82 -12.53 7.05
C ALA A 153 1.68 -11.25 7.09
N ALA A 154 1.92 -10.62 5.94
CA ALA A 154 2.74 -9.41 5.87
C ALA A 154 2.05 -8.23 6.57
N GLY A 155 0.74 -8.03 6.33
CA GLY A 155 -0.06 -7.01 7.00
C GLY A 155 -0.04 -7.18 8.52
N PHE A 156 -0.28 -8.41 9.00
CA PHE A 156 -0.30 -8.71 10.43
C PHE A 156 1.07 -8.55 11.10
N ILE A 157 2.11 -9.21 10.57
CA ILE A 157 3.46 -9.18 11.16
C ILE A 157 4.01 -7.76 11.16
N SER A 158 3.82 -7.01 10.08
CA SER A 158 4.27 -5.61 10.04
C SER A 158 3.49 -4.75 11.04
N SER A 159 2.16 -4.90 11.15
CA SER A 159 1.36 -4.13 12.11
C SER A 159 1.80 -4.38 13.56
N VAL A 160 2.05 -5.64 13.93
CA VAL A 160 2.59 -6.00 15.25
C VAL A 160 4.00 -5.43 15.44
N GLY A 161 4.85 -5.49 14.42
CA GLY A 161 6.18 -4.89 14.47
C GLY A 161 6.14 -3.37 14.71
N TYR A 162 5.24 -2.65 14.03
CA TYR A 162 5.05 -1.20 14.23
C TYR A 162 4.38 -0.87 15.55
N MET A 163 3.53 -1.74 16.08
CA MET A 163 3.00 -1.61 17.44
C MET A 163 4.14 -1.63 18.46
N HIS A 164 5.02 -2.63 18.42
CA HIS A 164 6.20 -2.67 19.30
C HIS A 164 7.11 -1.46 19.11
N TYR A 165 7.32 -1.04 17.87
CA TYR A 165 8.11 0.14 17.56
C TYR A 165 7.51 1.40 18.20
N PHE A 166 6.23 1.68 17.99
CA PHE A 166 5.58 2.87 18.54
C PHE A 166 5.35 2.81 20.05
N SER A 167 5.17 1.61 20.61
CA SER A 167 5.18 1.35 22.05
C SER A 167 6.51 1.73 22.69
N SER A 168 7.64 1.44 22.04
CA SER A 168 8.96 1.83 22.56
C SER A 168 9.16 3.35 22.72
N PHE A 169 8.39 4.16 21.99
CA PHE A 169 8.35 5.63 22.12
C PHE A 169 7.21 6.13 23.02
N GLY A 170 6.40 5.23 23.59
CA GLY A 170 5.25 5.56 24.43
C GLY A 170 4.06 6.16 23.66
N TYR A 171 3.92 5.87 22.37
CA TYR A 171 2.79 6.36 21.56
C TYR A 171 1.56 5.46 21.60
N VAL A 172 1.76 4.17 21.87
CA VAL A 172 0.70 3.14 21.86
C VAL A 172 0.99 2.14 22.97
N ASP A 173 -0.04 1.77 23.73
CA ASP A 173 0.06 0.71 24.73
C ASP A 173 -0.14 -0.66 24.07
N GLU A 174 0.81 -1.56 24.26
CA GLU A 174 0.71 -2.92 23.73
C GLU A 174 -0.39 -3.70 24.46
N SER A 175 -1.31 -4.28 23.70
CA SER A 175 -2.36 -5.12 24.24
C SER A 175 -2.65 -6.31 23.34
N TRP A 176 -3.10 -7.41 23.95
CA TRP A 176 -3.58 -8.57 23.20
C TRP A 176 -4.78 -8.25 22.31
N GLU A 177 -5.64 -7.32 22.76
CA GLU A 177 -6.76 -6.81 21.97
C GLU A 177 -6.27 -6.14 20.69
N MET A 178 -5.20 -5.35 20.76
CA MET A 178 -4.62 -4.71 19.59
C MET A 178 -4.02 -5.72 18.61
N VAL A 179 -3.31 -6.72 19.11
CA VAL A 179 -2.78 -7.82 18.29
C VAL A 179 -3.90 -8.58 17.59
N LEU A 180 -4.95 -8.97 18.32
CA LEU A 180 -6.12 -9.63 17.75
C LEU A 180 -6.81 -8.72 16.71
N GLY A 181 -6.87 -7.42 16.99
CA GLY A 181 -7.42 -6.45 16.06
C GLY A 181 -6.65 -6.37 14.75
N PHE A 182 -5.31 -6.34 14.80
CA PHE A 182 -4.48 -6.43 13.61
C PHE A 182 -4.68 -7.72 12.83
N LEU A 183 -4.90 -8.85 13.50
CA LEU A 183 -5.19 -10.12 12.85
C LEU A 183 -6.52 -10.04 12.09
N VAL A 184 -7.60 -9.58 12.74
CA VAL A 184 -8.92 -9.43 12.12
C VAL A 184 -8.86 -8.50 10.91
N VAL A 185 -8.21 -7.34 11.05
CA VAL A 185 -8.08 -6.35 9.98
C VAL A 185 -7.27 -6.89 8.81
N SER A 186 -6.19 -7.62 9.07
CA SER A 186 -5.34 -8.19 8.01
C SER A 186 -6.03 -9.33 7.27
N LEU A 187 -6.80 -10.16 7.98
CA LEU A 187 -7.64 -11.20 7.36
C LEU A 187 -8.75 -10.58 6.52
N ALA A 188 -9.45 -9.56 7.02
CA ALA A 188 -10.50 -8.87 6.29
C ALA A 188 -9.94 -8.22 5.01
N SER A 189 -8.77 -7.59 5.10
CA SER A 189 -8.08 -6.99 3.96
C SER A 189 -7.68 -8.03 2.92
N ALA A 190 -7.17 -9.20 3.34
CA ALA A 190 -6.87 -10.30 2.44
C ALA A 190 -8.11 -10.90 1.77
N LEU A 191 -9.23 -10.99 2.48
CA LEU A 191 -10.49 -11.43 1.89
C LEU A 191 -10.98 -10.45 0.83
N VAL A 192 -10.94 -9.15 1.09
CA VAL A 192 -11.33 -8.14 0.10
C VAL A 192 -10.37 -8.13 -1.08
N GLU A 193 -9.05 -8.20 -0.85
CA GLU A 193 -8.04 -8.31 -1.90
C GLU A 193 -8.28 -9.51 -2.83
N SER A 194 -8.68 -10.63 -2.23
CA SER A 194 -8.98 -11.88 -2.95
C SER A 194 -10.24 -11.77 -3.83
N HIS A 195 -11.14 -10.83 -3.51
CA HIS A 195 -12.47 -10.72 -4.12
C HIS A 195 -12.37 -10.20 -5.58
N PRO A 196 -13.20 -10.71 -6.53
CA PRO A 196 -13.20 -10.25 -7.92
C PRO A 196 -13.44 -8.74 -8.07
N LEU A 197 -14.35 -8.19 -7.26
CA LEU A 197 -14.63 -6.74 -7.24
C LEU A 197 -13.39 -5.89 -6.95
N SER A 198 -12.49 -6.36 -6.09
CA SER A 198 -11.24 -5.66 -5.81
C SER A 198 -10.32 -5.62 -7.03
N THR A 199 -10.42 -6.62 -7.91
CA THR A 199 -9.64 -6.65 -9.15
C THR A 199 -10.21 -5.69 -10.19
N GLU A 200 -11.52 -5.44 -10.16
CA GLU A 200 -12.20 -4.52 -11.09
C GLU A 200 -12.05 -3.04 -10.67
N ILE A 201 -12.14 -2.75 -9.37
CA ILE A 201 -12.12 -1.37 -8.84
C ILE A 201 -10.69 -0.85 -8.68
N ASP A 202 -9.75 -1.68 -8.20
CA ASP A 202 -8.34 -1.43 -7.84
C ASP A 202 -8.09 -1.80 -6.35
N ASP A 203 -7.13 -2.72 -6.12
CA ASP A 203 -6.77 -3.22 -4.79
C ASP A 203 -6.18 -2.13 -3.89
N ASN A 204 -5.57 -1.12 -4.49
CA ASN A 204 -4.97 0.00 -3.76
C ASN A 204 -6.00 0.97 -3.18
N LEU A 205 -7.28 0.82 -3.54
CA LEU A 205 -8.40 1.56 -2.95
C LEU A 205 -9.21 0.69 -1.98
N THR A 206 -9.55 -0.52 -2.38
CA THR A 206 -10.42 -1.41 -1.58
C THR A 206 -9.75 -1.87 -0.29
N VAL A 207 -8.44 -2.17 -0.31
CA VAL A 207 -7.69 -2.62 0.88
C VAL A 207 -7.64 -1.53 1.95
N PRO A 208 -7.21 -0.28 1.66
CA PRO A 208 -7.26 0.80 2.63
C PRO A 208 -8.63 1.04 3.21
N LEU A 209 -9.67 1.10 2.37
CA LEU A 209 -11.03 1.35 2.83
C LEU A 209 -11.51 0.25 3.76
N THR A 210 -11.23 -1.01 3.43
CA THR A 210 -11.55 -2.16 4.29
C THR A 210 -10.80 -2.06 5.60
N THR A 211 -9.52 -1.72 5.55
CA THR A 211 -8.70 -1.60 6.74
C THR A 211 -9.21 -0.51 7.67
N LEU A 212 -9.53 0.67 7.13
CA LEU A 212 -10.06 1.79 7.91
C LEU A 212 -11.43 1.45 8.51
N LEU A 213 -12.32 0.85 7.72
CA LEU A 213 -13.67 0.50 8.16
C LEU A 213 -13.64 -0.59 9.23
N VAL A 214 -12.93 -1.70 8.98
CA VAL A 214 -12.83 -2.80 9.95
C VAL A 214 -12.04 -2.36 11.18
N GLY A 215 -10.96 -1.60 10.99
CA GLY A 215 -10.18 -1.03 12.08
C GLY A 215 -11.02 -0.15 13.01
N TYR A 216 -11.91 0.69 12.45
CA TYR A 216 -12.82 1.52 13.23
C TYR A 216 -13.80 0.72 14.12
N PHE A 217 -14.18 -0.49 13.72
CA PHE A 217 -15.05 -1.35 14.54
C PHE A 217 -14.29 -2.23 15.54
N VAL A 218 -12.99 -2.38 15.35
CA VAL A 218 -12.16 -3.35 16.07
C VAL A 218 -11.32 -2.69 17.17
N PHE A 219 -10.88 -1.45 16.95
CA PHE A 219 -10.08 -0.65 17.89
C PHE A 219 -10.90 0.50 18.45
#